data_AF-A0A2N6LAE6-F1
#
_entry.id   AF-A0A2N6LAE6-F1
#
_cell.length_a   1.000
_cell.length_b   1.000
_cell.length_c   1.000
_cell.angle_alpha   90.00
_cell.angle_beta   90.00
_cell.angle_gamma   90.00
#
_symmetry.space_group_name_H-M   'P 1'
#
loop_
_entity.id
_entity.type
_entity.pdbx_description
1 polymer ?
#
loop_
_entity_poly.entity_id
_entity_poly.type
_entity_poly.pdbx_seq_one_letter_code
_entity_poly.pdbx_strand_id
1 'polypeptide(L)'
;MKRIVLVAGFESFNADLYRKAADMAIASCPELDIRVFSDRDITSKRQEVEAALGNADVFFGSLLFDYDQVLWLRDRIANIPIRLVFESALELMSFTKLGAFAIGDKPKGMPKPVKFILDKFSQGREEDRLAGYISFLKIGPKLLKFVPVQKVQDLRNWLIIYGY
;
A
#
# COMPACT_ATOMS: atom_id res chain seq x y z
N MET A 1 -2.27 17.82 12.07
CA MET A 1 -1.56 17.56 10.80
C MET A 1 -1.83 16.13 10.39
N LYS A 2 -2.05 15.88 9.09
CA LYS A 2 -2.21 14.52 8.58
C LYS A 2 -0.84 13.96 8.20
N ARG A 3 -0.48 12.81 8.77
CA ARG A 3 0.86 12.23 8.58
C ARG A 3 0.85 11.12 7.53
N ILE A 4 1.73 11.27 6.55
CA ILE A 4 2.00 10.27 5.51
C ILE A 4 3.42 9.76 5.72
N VAL A 5 3.59 8.45 5.85
CA VAL A 5 4.90 7.81 5.92
C VAL A 5 5.10 6.96 4.68
N LEU A 6 6.16 7.25 3.93
CA LEU A 6 6.60 6.50 2.77
C LEU A 6 7.90 5.76 3.11
N VAL A 7 7.94 4.46 2.83
CA VAL A 7 9.14 3.63 2.93
C VAL A 7 9.40 2.95 1.59
N ALA A 8 10.50 3.31 0.94
CA ALA A 8 10.91 2.74 -0.35
C ALA A 8 12.06 1.73 -0.15
N GLY A 9 11.84 0.47 -0.53
CA GLY A 9 12.86 -0.57 -0.56
C GLY A 9 13.48 -0.73 -1.94
N PHE A 10 14.73 -1.20 -2.02
CA PHE A 10 15.48 -1.40 -3.27
C PHE A 10 15.61 -0.16 -4.20
N GLU A 11 14.99 0.96 -3.86
CA GLU A 11 14.92 2.22 -4.60
C GLU A 11 15.59 3.36 -3.83
N SER A 12 16.60 3.08 -3.02
CA SER A 12 17.35 4.14 -2.33
C SER A 12 17.87 5.24 -3.27
N PHE A 13 18.03 4.94 -4.57
CA PHE A 13 18.37 5.91 -5.62
C PHE A 13 17.22 6.88 -5.97
N ASN A 14 15.95 6.49 -5.80
CA ASN A 14 14.78 7.34 -6.01
C ASN A 14 14.36 8.10 -4.73
N ALA A 15 15.01 7.84 -3.58
CA ALA A 15 14.66 8.48 -2.31
C ALA A 15 14.63 10.01 -2.39
N ASP A 16 15.53 10.62 -3.18
CA ASP A 16 15.56 12.07 -3.38
C ASP A 16 14.39 12.58 -4.23
N LEU A 17 13.93 11.80 -5.20
CA LEU A 17 12.73 12.13 -5.96
C LEU A 17 11.51 12.14 -5.05
N TYR A 18 11.38 11.13 -4.19
CA TYR A 18 10.29 11.04 -3.21
C TYR A 18 10.32 12.19 -2.20
N ARG A 19 11.50 12.59 -1.72
CA ARG A 19 11.64 13.77 -0.84
C ARG A 19 11.22 15.06 -1.54
N LYS A 20 11.65 15.27 -2.79
CA LYS A 20 11.22 16.43 -3.59
C LYS A 20 9.70 16.45 -3.79
N ALA A 21 9.09 15.30 -4.08
CA ALA A 21 7.64 15.19 -4.22
C ALA A 21 6.93 15.50 -2.89
N ALA A 22 7.47 15.03 -1.77
CA ALA A 22 6.97 15.36 -0.43
C ALA A 22 7.04 16.86 -0.16
N ASP A 23 8.17 17.52 -0.46
CA ASP A 23 8.34 18.96 -0.28
C ASP A 23 7.34 19.77 -1.12
N MET A 24 7.12 19.37 -2.38
CA MET A 24 6.12 20.00 -3.26
C MET A 24 4.70 19.84 -2.73
N ALA A 25 4.36 18.67 -2.20
CA ALA A 25 3.05 18.40 -1.62
C ALA A 25 2.83 19.21 -0.33
N ILE A 26 3.83 19.27 0.55
CA ILE A 26 3.80 20.09 1.79
C ILE A 26 3.68 21.58 1.44
N ALA A 27 4.42 22.07 0.45
CA ALA A 27 4.32 23.45 0.00
C ALA A 27 2.91 23.81 -0.49
N SER A 28 2.20 22.85 -1.09
CA SER A 28 0.83 23.02 -1.57
C SER A 28 -0.23 22.82 -0.48
N CYS A 29 0.11 22.08 0.59
CA CYS A 29 -0.78 21.67 1.67
C CYS A 29 0.00 21.62 3.00
N PRO A 30 0.20 22.77 3.66
CA PRO A 30 1.08 22.90 4.82
C PRO A 30 0.66 22.09 6.06
N GLU A 31 -0.57 21.60 6.10
CA GLU A 31 -1.09 20.72 7.15
C GLU A 31 -0.66 19.25 7.01
N LEU A 32 0.01 18.89 5.90
CA LEU A 32 0.61 17.58 5.69
C LEU A 32 1.97 17.47 6.39
N ASP A 33 2.18 16.33 7.04
CA ASP A 33 3.48 15.89 7.55
C ASP A 33 3.89 14.65 6.75
N ILE A 34 4.77 14.81 5.76
CA ILE A 34 5.21 13.71 4.91
C ILE A 34 6.62 13.30 5.31
N ARG A 35 6.79 12.02 5.66
CA ARG A 35 8.06 11.42 6.08
C ARG A 35 8.48 10.37 5.08
N VAL A 36 9.67 10.53 4.49
CA VAL A 36 10.21 9.63 3.48
C VAL A 36 11.43 8.91 4.03
N PHE A 37 11.34 7.58 4.06
CA PHE A 37 12.39 6.67 4.48
C PHE A 37 12.73 5.66 3.39
N SER A 38 13.90 5.06 3.52
CA SER A 38 14.30 3.87 2.77
C SER A 38 14.28 2.62 3.64
N ASP A 39 14.32 1.44 3.02
CA ASP A 39 14.63 0.17 3.69
C ASP A 39 15.88 0.24 4.58
N ARG A 40 16.92 0.98 4.15
CA ARG A 40 18.13 1.20 4.97
C ARG A 40 17.86 1.99 6.25
N ASP A 41 16.91 2.91 6.24
CA ASP A 41 16.53 3.68 7.42
C ASP A 41 15.80 2.81 8.46
N ILE A 42 15.12 1.72 8.05
CA ILE A 42 14.53 0.75 8.99
C ILE A 42 15.61 0.17 9.91
N THR A 43 16.79 -0.10 9.36
CA THR A 43 17.92 -0.64 10.13
C THR A 43 18.71 0.46 10.82
N SER A 44 19.08 1.52 10.10
CA SER A 44 20.02 2.54 10.60
C SER A 44 19.38 3.63 11.48
N LYS A 45 18.07 3.86 11.33
CA LYS A 45 17.31 4.89 12.05
C LYS A 45 15.98 4.35 12.59
N ARG A 46 16.01 3.09 13.05
CA ARG A 46 14.81 2.32 13.43
C ARG A 46 13.84 3.07 14.35
N GLN A 47 14.36 3.79 15.35
CA GLN A 47 13.56 4.56 16.30
C GLN A 47 12.82 5.74 15.64
N GLU A 48 13.46 6.41 14.68
CA GLU A 48 12.85 7.52 13.93
C GLU A 48 11.73 7.01 13.02
N VAL A 49 11.96 5.89 12.33
CA VAL A 49 10.94 5.23 11.50
C VAL A 49 9.76 4.79 12.35
N GLU A 50 10.00 4.17 13.50
CA GLU A 50 8.94 3.72 14.43
C GLU A 50 8.12 4.90 14.96
N ALA A 51 8.76 5.99 15.38
CA ALA A 51 8.09 7.19 15.85
C ALA A 51 7.25 7.85 14.74
N ALA A 52 7.72 7.83 13.49
CA ALA A 52 6.95 8.32 12.36
C ALA A 52 5.70 7.46 12.11
N LEU A 53 5.85 6.13 12.09
CA LEU A 53 4.76 5.18 11.88
C LEU A 53 3.70 5.22 12.98
N GLY A 54 4.09 5.43 14.24
CA GLY A 54 3.19 5.38 15.39
C GLY A 54 2.01 6.36 15.37
N ASN A 55 2.13 7.47 14.62
CA ASN A 55 1.06 8.47 14.45
C ASN A 55 0.71 8.70 12.98
N ALA A 56 0.98 7.72 12.11
CA ALA A 56 0.70 7.86 10.68
C ALA A 56 -0.80 7.68 10.38
N ASP A 57 -1.35 8.56 9.55
CA ASP A 57 -2.68 8.38 8.97
C ASP A 57 -2.62 7.51 7.70
N VAL A 58 -1.50 7.60 6.96
CA VAL A 58 -1.27 6.91 5.69
C VAL A 58 0.12 6.30 5.68
N PHE A 59 0.21 5.05 5.25
CA PHE A 59 1.46 4.35 4.97
C PHE A 59 1.56 4.01 3.48
N PHE A 60 2.68 4.35 2.87
CA PHE A 60 3.10 3.87 1.57
C PHE A 60 4.34 2.98 1.74
N GLY A 61 4.26 1.76 1.19
CA GLY A 61 5.40 0.85 1.10
C GLY A 61 5.60 0.42 -0.34
N SER A 62 6.82 0.44 -0.84
CA SER A 62 7.10 -0.06 -2.18
C SER A 62 8.42 -0.82 -2.22
N LEU A 63 8.47 -1.95 -2.93
CA LEU A 63 9.68 -2.74 -3.17
C LEU A 63 10.41 -3.20 -1.89
N LEU A 64 9.65 -3.56 -0.85
CA LEU A 64 10.16 -4.04 0.44
C LEU A 64 10.16 -5.57 0.51
N PHE A 65 11.34 -6.18 0.54
CA PHE A 65 11.50 -7.64 0.45
C PHE A 65 12.36 -8.28 1.54
N ASP A 66 13.12 -7.50 2.30
CA ASP A 66 13.91 -8.07 3.40
C ASP A 66 12.98 -8.64 4.48
N TYR A 67 13.19 -9.92 4.81
CA TYR A 67 12.27 -10.69 5.66
C TYR A 67 12.13 -10.07 7.05
N ASP A 68 13.24 -9.70 7.70
CA ASP A 68 13.23 -9.16 9.05
C ASP A 68 12.58 -7.77 9.09
N GLN A 69 12.86 -6.95 8.06
CA GLN A 69 12.21 -5.65 7.91
C GLN A 69 10.71 -5.77 7.64
N VAL A 70 10.29 -6.72 6.80
CA VAL A 70 8.88 -7.00 6.50
C VAL A 70 8.15 -7.41 7.76
N LEU A 71 8.67 -8.38 8.53
CA LEU A 71 8.06 -8.80 9.79
C LEU A 71 7.94 -7.64 10.77
N TRP A 72 8.99 -6.83 10.90
CA TRP A 72 8.98 -5.68 11.80
C TRP A 72 7.97 -4.61 11.40
N LEU A 73 7.84 -4.33 10.10
CA LEU A 73 6.90 -3.34 9.57
C LEU A 73 5.45 -3.78 9.78
N ARG A 74 5.13 -5.06 9.56
CA ARG A 74 3.75 -5.58 9.65
C ARG A 74 3.06 -5.19 10.95
N ASP A 75 3.72 -5.36 12.08
CA ASP A 75 3.17 -5.05 13.40
C ASP A 75 2.89 -3.54 13.57
N ARG A 76 3.74 -2.70 12.98
CA ARG A 76 3.70 -1.24 13.13
C ARG A 76 2.70 -0.58 12.20
N ILE A 77 2.48 -1.15 11.03
CA ILE A 77 1.50 -0.63 10.08
C ILE A 77 0.10 -1.20 10.32
N ALA A 78 -0.06 -2.27 11.11
CA ALA A 78 -1.32 -2.98 11.31
C ALA A 78 -2.51 -2.11 11.77
N ASN A 79 -2.25 -0.96 12.41
CA ASN A 79 -3.29 -0.04 12.88
C ASN A 79 -3.40 1.25 12.05
N ILE A 80 -2.52 1.45 11.07
CA ILE A 80 -2.58 2.63 10.19
C ILE A 80 -3.84 2.53 9.30
N PRO A 81 -4.72 3.56 9.27
CA PRO A 81 -6.01 3.47 8.58
C PRO A 81 -5.92 3.23 7.07
N ILE A 82 -4.98 3.92 6.40
CA ILE A 82 -4.74 3.79 4.96
C ILE A 82 -3.34 3.22 4.75
N ARG A 83 -3.26 2.11 4.02
CA ARG A 83 -2.02 1.38 3.76
C ARG A 83 -1.98 1.00 2.31
N LEU A 84 -0.94 1.43 1.62
CA LEU A 84 -0.79 1.26 0.19
C LEU A 84 0.57 0.62 0.00
N VAL A 85 0.57 -0.71 -0.17
CA VAL A 85 1.79 -1.49 -0.31
C VAL A 85 1.86 -2.04 -1.72
N PHE A 86 2.90 -1.66 -2.44
CA PHE A 86 3.10 -1.97 -3.83
C PHE A 86 4.33 -2.86 -4.00
N GLU A 87 4.20 -3.87 -4.87
CA GLU A 87 5.32 -4.66 -5.38
C GLU A 87 6.34 -5.04 -4.31
N SER A 88 5.87 -5.55 -3.18
CA SER A 88 6.68 -5.90 -1.99
C SER A 88 6.47 -7.37 -1.66
N ALA A 89 7.05 -7.86 -0.56
CA ALA A 89 6.73 -9.17 -0.03
C ALA A 89 5.20 -9.34 0.15
N LEU A 90 4.67 -10.52 -0.21
CA LEU A 90 3.22 -10.76 -0.20
C LEU A 90 2.61 -10.57 1.19
N GLU A 91 3.35 -10.92 2.23
CA GLU A 91 2.99 -10.72 3.62
C GLU A 91 2.74 -9.26 3.93
N LEU A 92 3.52 -8.34 3.36
CA LEU A 92 3.34 -6.90 3.53
C LEU A 92 2.24 -6.37 2.61
N MET A 93 2.18 -6.83 1.35
CA MET A 93 1.13 -6.44 0.40
C MET A 93 -0.27 -6.76 0.92
N SER A 94 -0.41 -7.84 1.70
CA SER A 94 -1.67 -8.23 2.35
C SER A 94 -2.21 -7.19 3.34
N PHE A 95 -1.40 -6.24 3.80
CA PHE A 95 -1.85 -5.15 4.68
C PHE A 95 -2.50 -3.99 3.93
N THR A 96 -2.46 -4.00 2.59
CA THR A 96 -3.05 -2.94 1.76
C THR A 96 -4.52 -2.74 2.11
N LYS A 97 -4.88 -1.51 2.47
CA LYS A 97 -6.22 -1.10 2.86
C LYS A 97 -6.47 0.35 2.46
N LEU A 98 -7.59 0.60 1.79
CA LEU A 98 -8.10 1.91 1.47
C LEU A 98 -9.62 1.90 1.70
N GLY A 99 -10.09 2.62 2.72
CA GLY A 99 -11.50 2.60 3.09
C GLY A 99 -12.00 1.17 3.40
N ALA A 100 -13.04 0.74 2.69
CA ALA A 100 -13.61 -0.60 2.77
C ALA A 100 -12.88 -1.65 1.90
N PHE A 101 -11.97 -1.23 1.02
CA PHE A 101 -11.13 -2.15 0.27
C PHE A 101 -9.92 -2.57 1.10
N ALA A 102 -9.67 -3.88 1.21
CA ALA A 102 -8.45 -4.43 1.78
C ALA A 102 -8.06 -5.72 1.04
N ILE A 103 -6.76 -5.93 0.84
CA ILE A 103 -6.25 -7.20 0.33
C ILE A 103 -6.34 -8.23 1.46
N GLY A 104 -6.82 -9.44 1.17
CA GLY A 104 -6.95 -10.53 2.15
C GLY A 104 -8.22 -10.49 3.00
N ASP A 105 -8.95 -9.37 3.05
CA ASP A 105 -10.29 -9.31 3.66
C ASP A 105 -11.39 -9.63 2.64
N LYS A 106 -12.51 -10.17 3.10
CA LYS A 106 -13.69 -10.51 2.28
C LYS A 106 -14.91 -9.73 2.75
N PRO A 107 -15.06 -8.46 2.35
CA PRO A 107 -16.21 -7.65 2.77
C PRO A 107 -17.53 -8.28 2.30
N LYS A 108 -18.50 -8.38 3.21
CA LYS A 108 -19.86 -8.83 2.88
C LYS A 108 -20.49 -7.84 1.89
N GLY A 109 -21.09 -8.35 0.81
CA GLY A 109 -21.78 -7.54 -0.21
C GLY A 109 -20.92 -7.13 -1.41
N MET A 110 -19.67 -7.59 -1.48
CA MET A 110 -18.80 -7.30 -2.63
C MET A 110 -19.30 -7.97 -3.93
N PRO A 111 -19.27 -7.27 -5.08
CA PRO A 111 -19.67 -7.85 -6.37
C PRO A 111 -18.86 -9.11 -6.74
N LYS A 112 -19.53 -10.12 -7.30
CA LYS A 112 -18.92 -11.43 -7.63
C LYS A 112 -17.60 -11.33 -8.42
N PRO A 113 -17.46 -10.47 -9.47
CA PRO A 113 -16.20 -10.37 -10.21
C PRO A 113 -15.04 -9.86 -9.35
N VAL A 114 -15.31 -8.91 -8.45
CA VAL A 114 -14.29 -8.36 -7.54
C VAL A 114 -13.91 -9.40 -6.49
N LYS A 115 -14.89 -10.10 -5.92
CA LYS A 115 -14.67 -11.19 -4.97
C LYS A 115 -13.80 -12.29 -5.57
N PHE A 116 -14.07 -12.70 -6.82
CA PHE A 116 -13.29 -13.73 -7.51
C PHE A 116 -11.81 -13.35 -7.62
N ILE A 117 -11.53 -12.08 -7.89
CA ILE A 117 -10.14 -11.58 -7.95
C ILE A 117 -9.53 -11.55 -6.54
N LEU A 118 -10.25 -11.04 -5.54
CA LEU A 118 -9.81 -11.06 -4.14
C LEU A 118 -9.48 -12.46 -3.63
N ASP A 119 -10.28 -13.46 -4.02
CA ASP A 119 -10.04 -14.85 -3.64
C ASP A 119 -8.68 -15.37 -4.14
N LYS A 120 -8.21 -14.92 -5.32
CA LYS A 120 -6.89 -15.28 -5.88
C LYS A 120 -5.71 -14.73 -5.08
N PHE A 121 -5.90 -13.65 -4.32
CA PHE A 121 -4.87 -13.11 -3.43
C PHE A 121 -4.69 -13.92 -2.15
N SER A 122 -5.73 -14.65 -1.74
CA SER A 122 -5.80 -15.33 -0.45
C SER A 122 -5.54 -16.84 -0.53
N GLN A 123 -5.61 -17.44 -1.72
CA GLN A 123 -5.57 -18.89 -1.91
C GLN A 123 -4.39 -19.32 -2.80
N GLY A 124 -3.82 -20.49 -2.52
CA GLY A 124 -2.78 -21.11 -3.37
C GLY A 124 -1.34 -20.83 -2.93
N ARG A 125 -0.39 -21.27 -3.77
CA ARG A 125 1.05 -21.05 -3.59
C ARG A 125 1.39 -19.58 -3.79
N GLU A 126 2.55 -19.16 -3.32
CA GLU A 126 3.01 -17.76 -3.44
C GLU A 126 3.00 -17.26 -4.89
N GLU A 127 3.46 -18.10 -5.83
CA GLU A 127 3.42 -17.84 -7.27
C GLU A 127 2.00 -17.60 -7.80
N ASP A 128 1.02 -18.36 -7.32
CA ASP A 128 -0.38 -18.22 -7.75
C ASP A 128 -0.98 -16.89 -7.28
N ARG A 129 -0.58 -16.43 -6.09
CA ARG A 129 -1.00 -15.12 -5.54
C ARG A 129 -0.38 -13.97 -6.31
N LEU A 130 0.90 -14.07 -6.66
CA LEU A 130 1.59 -13.07 -7.49
C LEU A 130 0.98 -13.00 -8.90
N ALA A 131 0.70 -14.15 -9.51
CA ALA A 131 -0.01 -14.22 -10.80
C ALA A 131 -1.42 -13.60 -10.70
N GLY A 132 -2.11 -13.84 -9.59
CA GLY A 132 -3.38 -13.19 -9.24
C GLY A 132 -3.27 -11.67 -9.19
N TYR A 133 -2.24 -11.14 -8.53
CA TYR A 133 -1.95 -9.70 -8.47
C TYR A 133 -1.76 -9.09 -9.85
N ILE A 134 -0.85 -9.65 -10.65
CA ILE A 134 -0.53 -9.12 -11.97
C ILE A 134 -1.76 -9.16 -12.89
N SER A 135 -2.52 -10.26 -12.86
CA SER A 135 -3.75 -10.39 -13.63
C SER A 135 -4.78 -9.34 -13.22
N PHE A 136 -4.92 -9.09 -11.91
CA PHE A 136 -5.84 -8.08 -11.40
C PHE A 136 -5.48 -6.67 -11.87
N LEU A 137 -4.21 -6.29 -11.83
CA LEU A 137 -3.79 -4.96 -12.27
C LEU A 137 -4.12 -4.73 -13.76
N LYS A 138 -4.00 -5.77 -14.59
CA LYS A 138 -4.32 -5.69 -16.03
C LYS A 138 -5.82 -5.63 -16.31
N ILE A 139 -6.63 -6.39 -15.57
CA ILE A 139 -8.05 -6.62 -15.89
C ILE A 139 -8.99 -5.80 -15.01
N GLY A 140 -8.56 -5.46 -13.79
CA GLY A 140 -9.31 -4.72 -12.77
C GLY A 140 -9.93 -3.43 -13.29
N PRO A 141 -9.15 -2.51 -13.91
CA PRO A 141 -9.69 -1.28 -14.48
C PRO A 141 -10.80 -1.51 -15.52
N LYS A 142 -10.73 -2.59 -16.31
CA LYS A 142 -11.76 -2.95 -17.29
C LYS A 142 -13.03 -3.47 -16.60
N LEU A 143 -12.88 -4.31 -15.58
CA LEU A 143 -14.01 -4.87 -14.82
C LEU A 143 -14.78 -3.81 -14.05
N LEU A 144 -14.09 -2.83 -13.48
CA LEU A 144 -14.71 -1.74 -12.73
C LEU A 144 -15.57 -0.79 -13.58
N LYS A 145 -15.54 -0.90 -14.92
CA LYS A 145 -16.47 -0.18 -15.80
C LYS A 145 -17.89 -0.73 -15.72
N PHE A 146 -18.05 -1.99 -15.33
CA PHE A 146 -19.33 -2.70 -15.33
C PHE A 146 -19.96 -2.81 -13.93
N VAL A 147 -19.33 -2.22 -12.91
CA VAL A 147 -19.78 -2.30 -11.52
C VAL A 147 -20.24 -0.91 -11.04
N PRO A 148 -21.42 -0.79 -10.38
CA PRO A 148 -21.89 0.48 -9.85
C PRO A 148 -20.84 1.14 -8.95
N VAL A 149 -20.54 2.41 -9.24
CA VAL A 149 -19.45 3.18 -8.64
C VAL A 149 -19.48 3.14 -7.11
N GLN A 150 -20.66 3.29 -6.50
CA GLN A 150 -20.84 3.33 -5.05
C GLN A 150 -20.41 2.02 -4.36
N LYS A 151 -20.37 0.89 -5.06
CA LYS A 151 -20.01 -0.43 -4.48
C LYS A 151 -18.51 -0.73 -4.55
N VAL A 152 -17.74 0.01 -5.34
CA VAL A 152 -16.33 -0.28 -5.64
C VAL A 152 -15.44 0.97 -5.64
N GLN A 153 -15.91 2.07 -5.07
CA GLN A 153 -15.22 3.35 -5.11
C GLN A 153 -13.80 3.24 -4.53
N ASP A 154 -13.65 2.62 -3.37
CA ASP A 154 -12.34 2.45 -2.72
C ASP A 154 -11.38 1.59 -3.54
N LEU A 155 -11.88 0.53 -4.16
CA LEU A 155 -11.09 -0.30 -5.05
C LEU A 155 -10.69 0.44 -6.33
N ARG A 156 -11.59 1.26 -6.88
CA ARG A 156 -11.28 2.13 -8.02
C ARG A 156 -10.20 3.13 -7.65
N ASN A 157 -10.31 3.77 -6.49
CA ASN A 157 -9.32 4.71 -5.99
C ASN A 157 -7.95 4.04 -5.84
N TRP A 158 -7.90 2.83 -5.28
CA TRP A 158 -6.66 2.06 -5.18
C TRP A 158 -6.03 1.76 -6.55
N LEU A 159 -6.84 1.34 -7.55
CA LEU A 159 -6.34 1.10 -8.91
C LEU A 159 -5.88 2.37 -9.62
N ILE A 160 -6.51 3.52 -9.35
CA ILE A 160 -6.06 4.82 -9.87
C ILE A 160 -4.72 5.19 -9.24
N ILE A 161 -4.59 5.07 -7.92
CA ILE A 161 -3.34 5.36 -7.20
C ILE A 161 -2.22 4.45 -7.71
N TYR A 162 -2.49 3.16 -7.91
CA TYR A 162 -1.50 2.23 -8.47
C TYR A 162 -1.08 2.59 -9.90
N GLY A 163 -1.96 3.22 -10.68
CA GLY A 163 -1.67 3.60 -12.06
C GLY A 163 -0.88 4.91 -12.22
N TYR A 164 -0.71 5.68 -11.15
CA TYR A 164 0.17 6.86 -11.10
C TYR A 164 1.59 6.45 -10.74
#